data_AF-A0A4Y2MB63-F1
#
_entry.id   AF-A0A4Y2MB63-F1
#
_cell.length_a   1.000
_cell.length_b   1.000
_cell.length_c   1.000
_cell.angle_alpha   90.00
_cell.angle_beta   90.00
_cell.angle_gamma   90.00
#
_symmetry.space_group_name_H-M   'P 1'
#
loop_
_entity.id
_entity.type
_entity.pdbx_description
1 polymer ?
#
loop_
_entity_poly.entity_id
_entity_poly.type
_entity_poly.pdbx_seq_one_letter_code
_entity_poly.pdbx_strand_id
1 'polypeptide(L)'
;MKTHLRRTIGAHLFTSEEFLTLVTQVEACLNSRPVVTISKDPNDFSPLTPGHFLIWTALTDVPEPNVIDDKIAPATPWRLIQQLFQHFWRLWSLDYLSQL
;
A
#
# COMPACT_ATOMS: atom_id res chain seq x y z
N MET A 1 1.56 11.04 2.35
CA MET A 1 2.46 9.92 2.66
C MET A 1 2.93 9.91 4.11
N LYS A 2 3.91 10.75 4.51
CA LYS A 2 4.52 10.72 5.87
C LYS A 2 3.48 10.85 7.00
N THR A 3 2.46 11.67 6.77
CA THR A 3 1.31 11.84 7.66
C THR A 3 0.49 10.55 7.80
N HIS A 4 0.14 9.90 6.69
CA HIS A 4 -0.62 8.65 6.67
C HIS A 4 0.15 7.53 7.34
N LEU A 5 1.44 7.35 7.01
CA LEU A 5 2.29 6.35 7.64
C LEU A 5 2.37 6.55 9.16
N ARG A 6 2.59 7.79 9.61
CA ARG A 6 2.62 8.13 11.04
C ARG A 6 1.28 7.86 11.74
N ARG A 7 0.15 8.16 11.09
CA ARG A 7 -1.19 7.91 11.63
C ARG A 7 -1.47 6.42 11.77
N THR A 8 -1.05 5.63 10.79
CA THR A 8 -1.28 4.19 10.79
C THR A 8 -0.40 3.47 11.80
N ILE A 9 0.90 3.79 11.85
CA ILE A 9 1.87 3.12 12.74
C ILE A 9 1.63 3.46 14.22
N GLY A 10 1.13 4.67 14.52
CA GLY A 10 0.81 5.07 15.88
C GLY A 10 2.01 4.96 16.83
N ALA A 11 1.82 4.26 17.95
CA ALA A 11 2.83 4.03 18.99
C ALA A 11 3.39 2.60 19.00
N HIS A 12 3.17 1.83 17.93
CA HIS A 12 3.72 0.48 17.83
C HIS A 12 5.25 0.51 17.82
N LEU A 13 5.87 -0.44 18.53
CA LEU A 13 7.30 -0.67 18.52
C LEU A 13 7.61 -1.75 17.48
N PHE A 14 8.62 -1.51 16.66
CA PHE A 14 9.05 -2.43 15.61
C PHE A 14 10.52 -2.76 15.80
N THR A 15 10.90 -3.97 15.40
CA THR A 15 12.29 -4.24 15.05
C THR A 15 12.65 -3.50 13.76
N SER A 16 13.96 -3.33 13.50
CA SER A 16 14.43 -2.70 12.26
C SER A 16 13.92 -3.43 11.01
N GLU A 17 13.86 -4.77 11.06
CA GLU A 17 13.41 -5.60 9.93
C GLU A 17 11.91 -5.45 9.68
N GLU A 18 11.09 -5.45 10.74
CA GLU A 18 9.65 -5.24 10.64
C GLU A 18 9.33 -3.86 10.06
N PHE A 19 10.01 -2.82 10.54
CA PHE A 19 9.81 -1.47 10.05
C PHE A 19 10.25 -1.32 8.59
N LEU A 20 11.39 -1.90 8.22
CA LEU A 20 11.88 -1.88 6.84
C LEU A 20 10.89 -2.59 5.91
N THR A 21 10.34 -3.73 6.33
CA THR A 21 9.34 -4.48 5.57
C THR A 21 8.11 -3.61 5.31
N LEU A 22 7.54 -3.00 6.36
CA LEU A 22 6.38 -2.14 6.23
C LEU A 22 6.63 -0.94 5.30
N VAL A 23 7.78 -0.26 5.45
CA VAL A 23 8.14 0.89 4.61
C VAL A 23 8.32 0.48 3.16
N THR A 24 8.89 -0.70 2.90
CA THR A 24 9.07 -1.23 1.54
C THR A 24 7.72 -1.52 0.87
N GLN A 25 6.77 -2.11 1.61
CA GLN A 25 5.41 -2.31 1.09
C GLN A 25 4.72 -0.97 0.79
N VAL A 26 4.88 0.02 1.68
CA VAL A 26 4.34 1.37 1.48
C VAL A 26 4.95 2.04 0.25
N GLU A 27 6.27 1.91 0.04
CA GLU A 27 6.93 2.41 -1.16
C GLU A 27 6.37 1.77 -2.43
N ALA A 28 6.26 0.43 -2.46
CA ALA A 28 5.69 -0.30 -3.58
C ALA A 28 4.26 0.19 -3.90
N CYS A 29 3.41 0.33 -2.87
CA CYS A 29 2.07 0.90 -2.98
C CYS A 29 2.06 2.27 -3.67
N LEU A 30 2.93 3.19 -3.25
CA LEU A 30 3.00 4.53 -3.82
C LEU A 30 3.47 4.52 -5.27
N ASN A 31 4.40 3.61 -5.58
CA ASN A 31 4.90 3.42 -6.94
C ASN A 31 3.87 2.72 -7.85
N SER A 32 2.87 2.04 -7.28
CA SER A 32 1.72 1.50 -8.02
C SER A 32 0.60 2.52 -8.25
N ARG A 33 0.73 3.79 -7.82
CA ARG A 33 -0.36 4.76 -8.01
C ARG A 33 -0.66 5.02 -9.50
N PRO A 34 -1.93 5.03 -9.92
CA PRO A 34 -2.31 5.44 -11.27
C PRO A 34 -1.98 6.91 -11.55
N VAL A 35 -1.28 7.20 -12.66
CA VAL A 35 -1.02 8.56 -13.17
C VAL A 35 -2.00 8.91 -14.27
N VAL A 36 -2.15 8.02 -15.26
CA VAL A 36 -3.05 8.19 -16.42
C VAL A 36 -3.39 6.82 -17.00
N THR A 37 -4.49 6.71 -17.73
CA THR A 37 -4.80 5.50 -18.51
C THR A 37 -3.87 5.40 -19.72
N ILE A 38 -3.39 4.20 -20.04
CA ILE A 38 -2.50 3.99 -21.20
C ILE A 38 -3.32 3.76 -22.47
N SER A 39 -4.49 3.16 -22.33
CA SER A 39 -5.34 2.73 -23.44
C SER A 39 -6.53 3.65 -23.66
N LYS A 40 -7.02 3.66 -24.90
CA LYS A 40 -8.30 4.28 -25.31
C LYS A 40 -9.43 3.25 -25.36
N ASP A 41 -9.13 1.97 -25.20
CA ASP A 41 -10.14 0.92 -25.11
C ASP A 41 -10.89 1.07 -23.77
N PRO A 42 -12.23 1.25 -23.78
CA PRO A 42 -13.01 1.35 -22.55
C PRO A 42 -12.97 0.09 -21.68
N ASN A 43 -12.51 -1.05 -22.20
CA ASN A 43 -12.37 -2.31 -21.45
C ASN A 43 -10.95 -2.54 -20.89
N ASP A 44 -9.99 -1.65 -21.17
CA ASP A 44 -8.64 -1.73 -20.62
C ASP A 44 -8.47 -0.76 -19.46
N PHE A 45 -8.41 -1.32 -18.25
CA PHE A 45 -8.27 -0.57 -17.01
C PHE A 45 -6.80 -0.38 -16.58
N SER A 46 -5.83 -0.72 -17.44
CA SER A 46 -4.40 -0.66 -17.11
C SER A 46 -3.92 0.78 -16.96
N PRO A 47 -3.44 1.18 -15.76
CA PRO A 47 -2.91 2.53 -15.56
C PRO A 47 -1.41 2.57 -15.83
N LEU A 48 -0.95 3.73 -16.31
CA LEU A 48 0.44 4.12 -16.21
C LEU A 48 0.72 4.48 -14.75
N THR A 49 1.75 3.86 -14.17
CA THR A 49 2.14 4.08 -12.77
C THR A 49 3.61 4.50 -12.70
N PRO A 50 4.07 5.15 -11.61
CA PRO A 50 5.49 5.42 -11.41
C PRO A 50 6.36 4.16 -11.53
N GLY A 51 5.87 2.99 -11.10
CA GLY A 51 6.55 1.70 -11.22
C GLY A 51 6.95 1.34 -12.64
N HIS A 52 6.16 1.74 -13.65
CA HIS A 52 6.52 1.53 -15.05
C HIS A 52 7.80 2.27 -15.46
N PHE A 53 8.12 3.41 -14.83
CA PHE A 53 9.38 4.11 -15.08
C PHE A 53 10.57 3.50 -14.33
N LEU A 54 10.31 2.82 -13.21
CA LEU A 54 11.35 2.21 -12.37
C LEU A 54 11.81 0.87 -12.92
N ILE A 55 10.85 0.01 -13.33
CA ILE A 55 11.13 -1.38 -13.71
C ILE A 55 10.46 -1.80 -15.03
N TRP A 56 9.91 -0.84 -15.80
CA TRP A 56 9.25 -1.07 -17.09
C TRP A 56 7.95 -1.89 -17.05
N THR A 57 7.42 -2.14 -15.86
CA THR A 57 6.16 -2.88 -15.67
C THR A 57 5.41 -2.39 -14.43
N ALA A 58 4.15 -2.79 -14.31
CA ALA A 58 3.35 -2.55 -13.12
C ALA A 58 3.89 -3.36 -11.93
N LEU A 59 3.96 -2.72 -10.76
CA LEU A 59 4.19 -3.41 -9.50
C LEU A 59 2.88 -4.08 -9.07
N THR A 60 2.81 -5.39 -9.23
CA THR A 60 1.67 -6.24 -8.83
C THR A 60 2.03 -7.08 -7.61
N ASP A 61 1.10 -7.22 -6.69
CA ASP A 61 1.24 -8.10 -5.52
C ASP A 61 0.16 -9.18 -5.52
N VAL A 62 0.42 -10.28 -4.81
CA VAL A 62 -0.56 -11.36 -4.63
C VAL A 62 -1.67 -10.87 -3.70
N PRO A 63 -2.96 -11.12 -4.01
CA PRO A 63 -4.05 -10.73 -3.12
C PRO A 63 -3.91 -11.39 -1.75
N GLU A 64 -3.78 -10.57 -0.71
CA GLU A 64 -3.75 -11.04 0.68
C GLU A 64 -5.15 -11.01 1.33
N PRO A 65 -5.41 -11.83 2.36
CA PRO A 65 -6.62 -11.74 3.14
C PRO A 65 -6.80 -10.35 3.77
N ASN A 66 -8.02 -9.82 3.77
CA ASN A 66 -8.33 -8.59 4.49
C ASN A 66 -8.30 -8.86 6.00
N VAL A 67 -7.42 -8.15 6.70
CA VAL A 67 -7.19 -8.29 8.14
C VAL A 67 -7.46 -6.99 8.90
N ILE A 68 -8.00 -5.94 8.25
CA ILE A 68 -8.18 -4.60 8.83
C ILE A 68 -8.99 -4.63 10.14
N ASP A 69 -10.04 -5.45 10.18
CA ASP A 69 -10.99 -5.54 11.31
C ASP A 69 -10.71 -6.74 12.24
N ASP A 70 -9.64 -7.50 11.98
CA ASP A 70 -9.28 -8.65 12.79
C ASP A 70 -8.84 -8.21 14.19
N LYS A 71 -9.44 -8.83 15.22
CA LYS A 71 -8.99 -8.64 16.60
C LYS A 71 -7.52 -9.06 16.71
N ILE A 72 -6.70 -8.19 17.30
CA ILE A 72 -5.27 -8.43 17.56
C ILE A 72 -5.14 -9.45 18.71
N ALA A 73 -5.55 -10.69 18.50
CA ALA A 73 -5.13 -11.85 19.28
C ALA A 73 -3.73 -12.24 18.78
N PRO A 74 -2.83 -12.81 19.62
CA PRO A 74 -1.38 -12.59 19.56
C PRO A 74 -0.89 -12.66 18.12
N ALA A 75 -0.76 -11.47 17.51
CA ALA A 75 -0.49 -11.36 16.09
C ALA A 75 0.96 -11.79 15.90
N THR A 76 1.20 -12.71 14.98
CA THR A 76 2.55 -12.84 14.44
C THR A 76 2.97 -11.47 13.91
N PRO A 77 4.26 -11.08 14.01
CA PRO A 77 4.73 -9.80 13.50
C PRO A 77 4.27 -9.49 12.07
N TRP A 78 4.26 -10.52 11.22
CA TRP A 78 3.72 -10.44 9.87
C TRP A 78 2.25 -10.00 9.82
N ARG A 79 1.36 -10.55 10.66
CA ARG A 79 -0.06 -10.16 10.70
C ARG A 79 -0.22 -8.70 11.08
N LEU A 80 0.55 -8.23 12.06
CA LEU A 80 0.54 -6.81 12.45
C LEU A 80 0.98 -5.92 11.28
N ILE A 81 2.07 -6.28 10.58
CA ILE A 81 2.55 -5.54 9.41
C ILE A 81 1.48 -5.47 8.33
N GLN A 82 0.81 -6.57 8.00
CA GLN A 82 -0.24 -6.56 6.97
C GLN A 82 -1.46 -5.74 7.39
N GLN A 83 -1.87 -5.78 8.67
CA GLN A 83 -2.93 -4.91 9.17
C GLN A 83 -2.58 -3.43 9.01
N LEU A 84 -1.36 -3.05 9.39
CA LEU A 84 -0.87 -1.68 9.25
C LEU A 84 -0.78 -1.28 7.78
N PHE A 85 -0.25 -2.13 6.91
CA PHE A 85 -0.17 -1.86 5.49
C PHE A 85 -1.57 -1.65 4.87
N GLN A 86 -2.53 -2.53 5.16
CA GLN A 86 -3.89 -2.43 4.64
C GLN A 86 -4.62 -1.17 5.18
N HIS A 87 -4.38 -0.81 6.44
CA HIS A 87 -4.91 0.43 7.00
C HIS A 87 -4.30 1.67 6.32
N PHE A 88 -2.99 1.67 6.08
CA PHE A 88 -2.31 2.71 5.32
C PHE A 88 -2.88 2.82 3.90
N TRP A 89 -3.00 1.69 3.20
CA TRP A 89 -3.55 1.63 1.84
C TRP A 89 -4.93 2.26 1.78
N ARG A 90 -5.82 1.91 2.72
CA ARG A 90 -7.18 2.46 2.79
C ARG A 90 -7.18 3.99 2.98
N LEU A 91 -6.40 4.50 3.93
CA LEU A 91 -6.34 5.95 4.18
C LEU A 91 -5.74 6.72 3.01
N TRP A 92 -4.63 6.23 2.46
CA TRP A 92 -3.94 6.90 1.37
C TRP A 92 -4.72 6.86 0.05
N SER A 93 -5.35 5.73 -0.29
CA SER A 93 -6.14 5.61 -1.51
C SER A 93 -7.37 6.52 -1.50
N LEU A 94 -8.06 6.64 -0.36
CA LEU A 94 -9.18 7.57 -0.19
C LEU A 94 -8.74 9.03 -0.37
N ASP A 95 -7.62 9.41 0.23
CA ASP A 95 -7.07 10.76 0.11
C ASP A 95 -6.52 11.05 -1.29
N TYR A 96 -6.02 10.04 -2.00
CA TYR A 96 -5.59 10.18 -3.38
C TYR A 96 -6.77 10.40 -4.32
N LEU A 97 -7.82 9.59 -4.19
CA LEU A 97 -9.03 9.69 -5.00
C LEU A 97 -9.76 11.02 -4.79
N SER A 98 -9.69 11.62 -3.60
CA SER A 98 -10.29 12.93 -3.34
C SER A 98 -9.53 14.10 -3.99
N GLN A 99 -8.30 13.85 -4.48
CA GLN A 99 -7.44 14.84 -5.14
C GLN A 99 -7.44 14.70 -6.67
N LEU A 100 -8.14 13.71 -7.23
CA LEU A 100 -8.35 13.51 -8.67
C LEU A 100 -9.58 14.27 -9.16
#